data_AF-A0A7M3LZJ1-F1
#
_entry.id   AF-A0A7M3LZJ1-F1
#
_cell.length_a   1.000
_cell.length_b   1.000
_cell.length_c   1.000
_cell.angle_alpha   90.00
_cell.angle_beta   90.00
_cell.angle_gamma   90.00
#
_symmetry.space_group_name_H-M   'P 1'
#
loop_
_entity.id
_entity.type
_entity.pdbx_description
1 polymer ?
#
loop_
_entity_poly.entity_id
_entity_poly.type
_entity_poly.pdbx_seq_one_letter_code
_entity_poly.pdbx_strand_id
1 'polypeptide(L)'
;MGFPHTTEGAVAMLVETNATEAKGDQSMADELMGTFESYTSKADQTAENREKAKAHALKSDQALRRSLGIPAKGEMPEGSYVRATVLGFQIVESSSDEVSVWMLSRVTLRRGERAREDGSYTRNLLAAQWEDGDWKVTGRSQRRAIEAVAGRGRPAIVAPGDAKFNRAQWTAIRQAS
;
A
#
# COMPACT_ATOMS: atom_id res chain seq x y z
N MET A 1 7.38 14.11 1.79
CA MET A 1 7.22 14.87 0.53
C MET A 1 8.58 15.36 0.06
N GLY A 2 8.88 15.27 -1.23
CA GLY A 2 10.22 15.55 -1.77
C GLY A 2 10.82 14.42 -2.63
N PHE A 3 9.98 13.56 -3.19
CA PHE A 3 10.45 12.56 -4.15
C PHE A 3 10.83 13.22 -5.48
N PRO A 4 11.89 12.75 -6.16
CA PRO A 4 12.29 13.32 -7.44
C PRO A 4 11.22 13.14 -8.51
N HIS A 5 11.07 14.12 -9.41
CA HIS A 5 10.17 14.04 -10.57
C HIS A 5 10.69 13.05 -11.62
N THR A 6 10.59 11.77 -11.29
CA THR A 6 11.12 10.62 -12.03
C THR A 6 10.22 9.42 -11.76
N THR A 7 10.29 8.41 -12.62
CA THR A 7 9.57 7.16 -12.41
C THR A 7 9.94 6.51 -11.07
N GLU A 8 11.21 6.50 -10.72
CA GLU A 8 11.71 5.95 -9.46
C GLU A 8 11.19 6.73 -8.25
N GLY A 9 11.08 8.06 -8.35
CA GLY A 9 10.48 8.90 -7.32
C GLY A 9 8.99 8.61 -7.12
N ALA A 10 8.24 8.39 -8.20
CA ALA A 10 6.83 7.99 -8.13
C ALA A 10 6.68 6.62 -7.44
N VAL A 11 7.52 5.66 -7.82
CA VAL A 11 7.53 4.33 -7.20
C VAL A 11 7.89 4.43 -5.73
N ALA A 12 8.90 5.21 -5.36
CA ALA A 12 9.30 5.41 -3.97
C ALA A 12 8.16 6.02 -3.11
N MET A 13 7.43 7.00 -3.65
CA MET A 13 6.24 7.55 -3.00
C MET A 13 5.16 6.48 -2.79
N LEU A 14 4.87 5.68 -3.83
CA LEU A 14 3.89 4.61 -3.75
C LEU A 14 4.31 3.51 -2.77
N VAL A 15 5.61 3.27 -2.62
CA VAL A 15 6.15 2.32 -1.63
C VAL A 15 5.87 2.81 -0.23
N GLU A 16 6.16 4.08 0.05
CA GLU A 16 5.90 4.68 1.36
C GLU A 16 4.39 4.68 1.66
N THR A 17 3.56 5.02 0.68
CA THR A 17 2.09 4.98 0.79
C THR A 17 1.53 3.58 1.07
N ASN A 18 2.22 2.52 0.65
CA ASN A 18 1.75 1.14 0.81
C ASN A 18 2.48 0.35 1.91
N ALA A 19 3.53 0.93 2.48
CA ALA A 19 4.18 0.41 3.67
C ALA A 19 3.40 0.87 4.89
N THR A 20 2.80 -0.07 5.61
CA THR A 20 2.03 0.24 6.83
C THR A 20 2.48 -0.62 7.99
N GLU A 21 2.51 -0.05 9.18
CA GLU A 21 2.70 -0.78 10.43
C GLU A 21 1.65 -0.33 11.43
N ALA A 22 0.77 -1.23 11.84
CA ALA A 22 -0.09 -1.01 13.00
C ALA A 22 0.51 -1.82 14.16
N LYS A 23 0.79 -1.16 15.29
CA LYS A 23 1.24 -1.77 16.56
C LYS A 23 0.82 -0.90 17.74
N GLY A 24 0.60 -1.52 18.89
CA GLY A 24 0.32 -0.78 20.14
C GLY A 24 -0.97 0.05 20.08
N ASP A 25 -0.82 1.37 20.27
CA ASP A 25 -1.88 2.38 20.29
C ASP A 25 -2.30 2.85 18.89
N GLN A 26 -1.48 2.60 17.88
CA GLN A 26 -1.76 3.02 16.51
C GLN A 26 -2.66 2.01 15.79
N SER A 27 -3.85 2.47 15.37
CA SER A 27 -4.77 1.61 14.61
C SER A 27 -4.42 1.62 13.12
N MET A 28 -4.86 0.57 12.41
CA MET A 28 -4.76 0.55 10.94
C MET A 28 -5.60 1.69 10.32
N ALA A 29 -6.66 2.11 11.01
CA ALA A 29 -7.47 3.22 10.54
C ALA A 29 -6.70 4.54 10.56
N ASP A 30 -5.89 4.78 11.60
CA ASP A 30 -5.07 6.00 11.73
C ASP A 30 -3.98 6.02 10.66
N GLU A 31 -3.31 4.89 10.43
CA GLU A 31 -2.30 4.73 9.37
C GLU A 31 -2.87 5.02 7.97
N LEU A 32 -4.03 4.42 7.65
CA LEU A 32 -4.69 4.63 6.37
C LEU A 32 -5.16 6.08 6.17
N MET A 33 -5.62 6.74 7.23
CA MET A 33 -6.02 8.13 7.17
C MET A 33 -4.84 9.08 7.07
N GLY A 34 -3.76 8.84 7.82
CA GLY A 34 -2.51 9.62 7.70
C GLY A 34 -1.92 9.51 6.30
N THR A 35 -1.97 8.32 5.71
CA THR A 35 -1.57 8.09 4.31
C THR A 35 -2.46 8.87 3.34
N PHE A 36 -3.79 8.80 3.50
CA PHE A 36 -4.72 9.55 2.67
C PHE A 36 -4.43 11.05 2.71
N GLU A 37 -4.26 11.62 3.91
CA GLU A 37 -4.00 13.05 4.11
C GLU A 37 -2.64 13.49 3.54
N SER A 38 -1.63 12.63 3.61
CA SER A 38 -0.26 12.96 3.17
C SER A 38 -0.07 12.84 1.67
N TYR A 39 -0.67 11.81 1.06
CA TYR A 39 -0.34 11.39 -0.31
C TYR A 39 -1.45 11.62 -1.34
N THR A 40 -2.70 11.80 -0.92
CA THR A 40 -3.79 12.08 -1.86
C THR A 40 -3.74 13.53 -2.32
N SER A 41 -3.99 13.77 -3.61
CA SER A 41 -4.08 15.14 -4.14
C SER A 41 -5.11 15.98 -3.39
N LYS A 42 -4.82 17.28 -3.21
CA LYS A 42 -5.74 18.23 -2.55
C LYS A 42 -7.11 18.27 -3.24
N ALA A 43 -7.15 18.16 -4.57
CA ALA A 43 -8.39 18.14 -5.32
C ALA A 43 -9.27 16.92 -4.97
N ASP A 44 -8.64 15.80 -4.60
CA ASP A 44 -9.32 14.56 -4.24
C ASP A 44 -9.58 14.44 -2.72
N GLN A 45 -9.06 15.36 -1.89
CA GLN A 45 -9.35 15.44 -0.46
C GLN A 45 -10.68 16.17 -0.14
N THR A 46 -11.72 15.94 -0.94
CA THR A 46 -13.06 16.48 -0.66
C THR A 46 -13.63 15.88 0.62
N ALA A 47 -14.59 16.57 1.26
CA ALA A 47 -15.27 16.05 2.45
C ALA A 47 -15.90 14.67 2.20
N GLU A 48 -16.50 14.48 1.02
CA GLU A 48 -17.09 13.20 0.62
C GLU A 48 -16.04 12.09 0.49
N ASN A 49 -14.91 12.36 -0.16
CA ASN A 49 -13.84 11.37 -0.31
C ASN A 49 -13.17 11.07 1.02
N ARG A 50 -13.01 12.06 1.90
CA ARG A 50 -12.51 11.89 3.26
C ARG A 50 -13.41 10.98 4.08
N GLU A 51 -14.74 11.14 4.00
CA GLU A 51 -15.69 10.25 4.69
C GLU A 51 -15.64 8.82 4.11
N LYS A 52 -15.52 8.67 2.79
CA LYS A 52 -15.33 7.35 2.16
C LYS A 52 -14.02 6.69 2.61
N ALA A 53 -12.92 7.45 2.64
CA ALA A 53 -11.62 6.98 3.10
C ALA A 53 -11.69 6.54 4.57
N LYS A 54 -12.32 7.34 5.43
CA LYS A 54 -12.54 7.01 6.84
C LYS A 54 -13.39 5.76 7.03
N ALA A 55 -14.49 5.62 6.29
CA ALA A 55 -15.31 4.41 6.35
C ALA A 55 -14.54 3.16 5.90
N HIS A 56 -13.72 3.28 4.84
CA HIS A 56 -12.84 2.21 4.38
C HIS A 56 -11.76 1.86 5.41
N ALA A 57 -11.14 2.87 6.02
CA ALA A 57 -10.10 2.72 7.04
C ALA A 57 -10.65 1.97 8.27
N LEU A 58 -11.81 2.38 8.78
CA LEU A 58 -12.50 1.71 9.88
C LEU A 58 -12.89 0.26 9.54
N LYS A 59 -13.39 0.03 8.33
CA LYS A 59 -13.75 -1.33 7.87
C LYS A 59 -12.50 -2.24 7.79
N SER A 60 -11.39 -1.70 7.30
CA SER A 60 -10.13 -2.42 7.18
C SER A 60 -9.56 -2.77 8.56
N ASP A 61 -9.57 -1.82 9.49
CA ASP A 61 -9.15 -2.03 10.88
C ASP A 61 -10.02 -3.10 11.58
N GLN A 62 -11.34 -3.06 11.41
CA GLN A 62 -12.23 -4.09 11.96
C GLN A 62 -11.96 -5.48 11.36
N ALA A 63 -11.72 -5.57 10.05
CA ALA A 63 -11.39 -6.83 9.40
C ALA A 63 -10.06 -7.40 9.91
N LEU A 64 -9.08 -6.53 10.13
CA LEU A 64 -7.78 -6.85 10.69
C LEU A 64 -7.87 -7.36 12.14
N ARG A 65 -8.60 -6.64 12.99
CA ARG A 65 -8.84 -7.06 14.38
C ARG A 65 -9.53 -8.41 14.45
N ARG A 66 -10.51 -8.64 13.56
CA ARG A 66 -11.16 -9.94 13.42
C ARG A 66 -10.20 -11.05 13.01
N SER A 67 -9.28 -10.80 12.06
CA SER A 67 -8.29 -11.80 11.63
C SER A 67 -7.23 -12.09 12.69
N LEU A 68 -6.97 -11.12 13.57
CA LEU A 68 -6.14 -11.26 14.76
C LEU A 68 -6.85 -11.97 15.92
N GLY A 69 -8.17 -12.07 15.89
CA GLY A 69 -8.96 -12.60 17.01
C GLY A 69 -8.99 -11.66 18.22
N ILE A 70 -8.83 -10.35 18.00
CA ILE A 70 -8.77 -9.33 19.06
C ILE A 70 -10.02 -8.42 19.02
N PRO A 71 -10.31 -7.67 20.09
CA PRO A 71 -11.46 -6.77 20.13
C PRO A 71 -11.48 -5.77 18.97
N ALA A 72 -12.68 -5.48 18.46
CA ALA A 72 -12.91 -4.59 17.33
C ALA A 72 -12.59 -3.11 17.60
N LYS A 73 -12.31 -2.74 18.85
CA LYS A 73 -11.97 -1.38 19.30
C LYS A 73 -10.97 -1.46 20.46
N GLY A 74 -10.30 -0.33 20.75
CA GLY A 74 -9.30 -0.23 21.82
C GLY A 74 -7.89 -0.54 21.33
N GLU A 75 -6.91 -0.48 22.22
CA GLU A 75 -5.51 -0.78 21.89
C GLU A 75 -5.36 -2.23 21.40
N MET A 76 -4.35 -2.46 20.56
CA MET A 76 -4.01 -3.83 20.22
C MET A 76 -3.32 -4.52 21.39
N PRO A 77 -3.55 -5.82 21.61
CA PRO A 77 -2.85 -6.54 22.67
C PRO A 77 -1.34 -6.44 22.51
N GLU A 78 -0.62 -6.38 23.63
CA GLU A 78 0.83 -6.28 23.66
C GLU A 78 1.51 -7.33 22.78
N GLY A 79 2.50 -6.89 21.99
CA GLY A 79 3.20 -7.72 21.02
C GLY A 79 2.39 -8.11 19.77
N SER A 80 1.14 -7.65 19.64
CA SER A 80 0.39 -7.78 18.39
C SER A 80 0.76 -6.68 17.41
N TYR A 81 0.94 -7.06 16.16
CA TYR A 81 1.21 -6.09 15.11
C TYR A 81 0.77 -6.62 13.75
N VAL A 82 0.58 -5.68 12.83
CA VAL A 82 0.42 -5.94 11.40
C VAL A 82 1.40 -5.07 10.66
N ARG A 83 2.14 -5.67 9.73
CA ARG A 83 3.09 -4.93 8.90
C ARG A 83 2.93 -5.31 7.44
N ALA A 84 2.73 -4.32 6.58
CA ALA A 84 2.83 -4.48 5.14
C ALA A 84 4.20 -3.95 4.68
N THR A 85 4.99 -4.82 4.07
CA THR A 85 6.30 -4.46 3.49
C THR A 85 6.23 -4.65 1.99
N VAL A 86 6.51 -3.60 1.23
CA VAL A 86 6.61 -3.68 -0.23
C VAL A 86 7.90 -4.39 -0.62
N LEU A 87 7.78 -5.42 -1.45
CA LEU A 87 8.86 -6.32 -1.83
C LEU A 87 9.29 -6.15 -3.29
N GLY A 88 8.36 -5.73 -4.12
CA GLY A 88 8.61 -5.55 -5.54
C GLY A 88 7.53 -4.74 -6.22
N PHE A 89 7.85 -4.26 -7.42
CA PHE A 89 6.89 -3.57 -8.27
C PHE A 89 7.02 -4.03 -9.73
N GLN A 90 5.97 -3.77 -10.50
CA GLN A 90 6.00 -3.84 -11.96
C GLN A 90 5.36 -2.59 -12.51
N ILE A 91 6.07 -1.89 -13.39
CA ILE A 91 5.51 -0.74 -14.09
C ILE A 91 4.43 -1.25 -15.05
N VAL A 92 3.24 -0.65 -14.95
CA VAL A 92 2.14 -0.84 -15.88
C VAL A 92 2.28 0.19 -17.00
N GLU A 93 2.31 1.46 -16.62
CA GLU A 93 2.57 2.60 -17.51
C GLU A 93 3.44 3.64 -16.80
N SER A 94 4.24 4.37 -17.57
CA SER A 94 5.07 5.45 -17.06
C SER A 94 5.17 6.56 -18.09
N SER A 95 5.08 7.80 -17.60
CA SER A 95 5.34 9.04 -18.32
C SER A 95 6.10 10.01 -17.40
N SER A 96 6.34 11.25 -17.83
CA SER A 96 6.94 12.28 -16.97
C SER A 96 6.11 12.50 -15.71
N ASP A 97 4.80 12.68 -15.87
CA ASP A 97 3.91 13.18 -14.82
C ASP A 97 2.95 12.12 -14.26
N GLU A 98 3.04 10.87 -14.71
CA GLU A 98 2.18 9.79 -14.23
C GLU A 98 2.86 8.43 -14.33
N VAL A 99 2.74 7.65 -13.26
CA VAL A 99 3.27 6.29 -13.16
C VAL A 99 2.23 5.40 -12.52
N SER A 100 1.97 4.25 -13.12
CA SER A 100 1.14 3.20 -12.53
C SER A 100 1.93 1.91 -12.38
N VAL A 101 1.72 1.22 -11.26
CA VAL A 101 2.45 0.00 -10.94
C VAL A 101 1.57 -1.06 -10.29
N TRP A 102 1.90 -2.32 -10.53
CA TRP A 102 1.59 -3.37 -9.58
C TRP A 102 2.61 -3.34 -8.45
N MET A 103 2.16 -3.36 -7.20
CA MET A 103 2.99 -3.55 -6.02
C MET A 103 2.74 -4.92 -5.41
N LEU A 104 3.83 -5.63 -5.11
CA LEU A 104 3.83 -6.86 -4.34
C LEU A 104 4.25 -6.52 -2.90
N SER A 105 3.40 -6.86 -1.95
CA SER A 105 3.68 -6.65 -0.53
C SER A 105 3.60 -7.97 0.23
N ARG A 106 4.43 -8.13 1.25
CA ARG A 106 4.24 -9.15 2.29
C ARG A 106 3.53 -8.51 3.47
N VAL A 107 2.36 -9.04 3.78
CA VAL A 107 1.59 -8.70 4.96
C VAL A 107 1.91 -9.71 6.04
N THR A 108 2.39 -9.19 7.15
CA THR A 108 2.86 -9.95 8.29
C THR A 108 1.96 -9.65 9.48
N LEU A 109 1.59 -10.70 10.21
CA LEU A 109 0.61 -10.67 11.28
C LEU A 109 1.18 -11.37 12.51
N ARG A 110 1.13 -10.73 13.66
CA ARG A 110 1.40 -11.37 14.95
C ARG A 110 0.28 -11.05 15.93
N ARG A 111 -0.23 -12.08 16.61
CA ARG A 111 -1.38 -12.02 17.52
C ARG A 111 -1.00 -11.83 19.00
N GLY A 112 0.22 -11.38 19.27
CA GLY A 112 0.73 -11.20 20.63
C GLY A 112 2.16 -11.68 20.78
N GLU A 113 2.78 -11.33 21.90
CA GLU A 113 4.22 -11.56 22.15
C GLU A 113 4.64 -13.03 22.03
N ARG A 114 3.80 -14.00 22.35
CA ARG A 114 4.15 -15.43 22.22
C ARG A 114 3.59 -16.10 20.96
N ALA A 115 2.83 -15.36 20.16
CA ALA A 115 2.27 -15.89 18.92
C ALA A 115 3.34 -15.98 17.84
N ARG A 116 3.26 -17.05 17.03
CA ARG A 116 4.02 -17.14 15.78
C ARG A 116 3.53 -16.06 14.83
N GLU A 117 4.47 -15.55 14.05
CA GLU A 117 4.18 -14.64 12.95
C GLU A 117 3.63 -15.40 11.74
N ASP A 118 2.49 -14.95 11.23
CA ASP A 118 1.89 -15.41 9.99
C ASP A 118 2.18 -14.40 8.87
N GLY A 119 2.51 -14.91 7.68
CA GLY A 119 2.82 -14.09 6.51
C GLY A 119 1.96 -14.46 5.32
N SER A 120 1.47 -13.44 4.61
CA SER A 120 0.79 -13.60 3.33
C SER A 120 1.32 -12.58 2.33
N TYR A 121 1.10 -12.82 1.04
CA TYR A 121 1.48 -11.89 -0.01
C TYR A 121 0.23 -11.29 -0.64
N THR A 122 0.27 -9.99 -0.88
CA THR A 122 -0.80 -9.25 -1.55
C THR A 122 -0.24 -8.53 -2.76
N ARG A 123 -1.14 -8.19 -3.69
CA ARG A 123 -0.79 -7.45 -4.90
C ARG A 123 -1.82 -6.39 -5.19
N ASN A 124 -1.37 -5.13 -5.21
CA ASN A 124 -2.21 -3.95 -5.40
C ASN A 124 -1.81 -3.21 -6.68
N LEU A 125 -2.80 -2.65 -7.39
CA LEU A 125 -2.56 -1.73 -8.49
C LEU A 125 -2.62 -0.31 -7.93
N LEU A 126 -1.58 0.47 -8.12
CA LEU A 126 -1.47 1.84 -7.61
C LEU A 126 -1.01 2.77 -8.73
N ALA A 127 -1.40 4.04 -8.63
CA ALA A 127 -0.96 5.07 -9.54
C ALA A 127 -0.61 6.36 -8.80
N ALA A 128 0.38 7.06 -9.34
CA ALA A 128 0.85 8.34 -8.87
C ALA A 128 0.84 9.33 -10.04
N GLN A 129 0.51 10.57 -9.74
CA GLN A 129 0.51 11.69 -10.67
C GLN A 129 1.31 12.84 -10.07
N TRP A 130 2.14 13.51 -10.87
CA TRP A 130 2.88 14.68 -10.45
C TRP A 130 1.95 15.89 -10.42
N GLU A 131 1.78 16.49 -9.25
CA GLU A 131 0.93 17.67 -9.05
C GLU A 131 1.61 18.61 -8.06
N ASP A 132 1.66 19.90 -8.41
CA ASP A 132 2.19 20.97 -7.54
C ASP A 132 3.59 20.69 -6.94
N GLY A 133 4.45 20.01 -7.72
CA GLY A 133 5.84 19.75 -7.33
C GLY A 133 6.05 18.51 -6.45
N ASP A 134 5.06 17.62 -6.33
CA ASP A 134 5.18 16.35 -5.63
C ASP A 134 4.36 15.25 -6.29
N TRP A 135 4.69 13.99 -6.00
CA TRP A 135 3.89 12.85 -6.42
C TRP A 135 2.66 12.69 -5.53
N LYS A 136 1.48 12.53 -6.14
CA LYS A 136 0.20 12.33 -5.46
C LYS A 136 -0.55 11.11 -5.97
N VAL A 137 -1.28 10.46 -5.08
CA VAL A 137 -2.32 9.50 -5.47
C VAL A 137 -3.56 10.29 -5.86
N THR A 138 -4.08 10.04 -7.06
CA THR A 138 -5.30 10.69 -7.57
C THR A 138 -6.31 9.65 -8.03
N GLY A 139 -7.60 9.93 -7.85
CA GLY A 139 -8.66 9.07 -8.38
C GLY A 139 -8.60 8.95 -9.90
N ARG A 140 -8.09 10.00 -10.58
CA ARG A 140 -7.92 10.03 -12.03
C ARG A 140 -6.81 9.09 -12.51
N SER A 141 -5.62 9.19 -11.94
CA SER A 141 -4.49 8.29 -12.25
C SER A 141 -4.84 6.84 -11.89
N GLN A 142 -5.51 6.62 -10.76
CA GLN A 142 -5.96 5.30 -10.35
C GLN A 142 -6.96 4.70 -11.35
N ARG A 143 -7.91 5.50 -11.85
CA ARG A 143 -8.86 5.04 -12.88
C ARG A 143 -8.15 4.65 -14.18
N ARG A 144 -7.22 5.48 -14.66
CA ARG A 144 -6.42 5.16 -15.86
C ARG A 144 -5.60 3.90 -15.68
N ALA A 145 -4.99 3.69 -14.52
CA ALA A 145 -4.27 2.45 -14.24
C ALA A 145 -5.19 1.22 -14.34
N ILE A 146 -6.41 1.30 -13.80
CA ILE A 146 -7.41 0.23 -13.88
C ILE A 146 -7.77 -0.05 -15.35
N GLU A 147 -8.01 1.00 -16.14
CA GLU A 147 -8.28 0.89 -17.58
C GLU A 147 -7.10 0.26 -18.34
N ALA A 148 -5.85 0.66 -18.03
CA ALA A 148 -4.63 0.14 -18.65
C ALA A 148 -4.43 -1.36 -18.44
N VAL A 149 -4.91 -1.92 -17.32
CA VAL A 149 -4.85 -3.36 -17.04
C VAL A 149 -6.15 -4.11 -17.35
N ALA A 150 -7.19 -3.41 -17.80
CA ALA A 150 -8.47 -4.05 -18.13
C ALA A 150 -8.28 -5.11 -19.22
N GLY A 151 -8.80 -6.32 -18.98
CA GLY A 151 -8.61 -7.47 -19.87
C GLY A 151 -7.21 -8.09 -19.87
N ARG A 152 -6.25 -7.53 -19.12
CA ARG A 152 -4.91 -8.12 -18.94
C ARG A 152 -4.88 -9.06 -17.73
N GLY A 153 -4.05 -10.10 -17.82
CA GLY A 153 -3.76 -10.96 -16.68
C GLY A 153 -3.02 -10.19 -15.59
N ARG A 154 -3.32 -10.49 -14.31
CA ARG A 154 -2.61 -9.85 -13.20
C ARG A 154 -1.31 -10.63 -12.87
N PRO A 155 -0.19 -9.96 -12.53
CA PRO A 155 1.13 -10.62 -12.40
C PRO A 155 1.24 -11.66 -11.28
N ALA A 156 1.85 -12.82 -11.52
CA ALA A 156 2.23 -13.82 -10.51
C ALA A 156 2.48 -13.27 -9.08
N ILE A 157 1.73 -13.64 -8.04
CA ILE A 157 2.19 -13.40 -6.65
C ILE A 157 3.29 -14.41 -6.37
N VAL A 158 4.54 -13.95 -6.39
CA VAL A 158 5.74 -14.78 -6.20
C VAL A 158 6.70 -14.06 -5.27
N ALA A 159 7.23 -14.76 -4.27
CA ALA A 159 8.11 -14.17 -3.28
C ALA A 159 9.48 -13.79 -3.89
N PRO A 160 10.12 -12.70 -3.45
CA PRO A 160 11.52 -12.44 -3.76
C PRO A 160 12.40 -13.63 -3.34
N GLY A 161 13.40 -13.95 -4.17
CA GLY A 161 14.26 -15.11 -3.98
C GLY A 161 13.76 -16.41 -4.61
N ASP A 162 12.49 -16.50 -5.02
CA ASP A 162 12.02 -17.57 -5.91
C ASP A 162 12.53 -17.31 -7.34
N ALA A 163 13.03 -18.34 -8.03
CA ALA A 163 13.39 -18.24 -9.45
C ALA A 163 12.22 -17.74 -10.34
N LYS A 164 10.97 -17.92 -9.89
CA LYS A 164 9.77 -17.40 -10.54
C LYS A 164 9.60 -15.89 -10.40
N PHE A 165 10.26 -15.23 -9.44
CA PHE A 165 10.17 -13.78 -9.22
C PHE A 165 10.56 -12.98 -10.47
N ASN A 166 11.76 -13.27 -10.99
CA ASN A 166 12.26 -12.61 -12.20
C ASN A 166 11.45 -12.98 -13.44
N ARG A 167 10.98 -14.24 -13.52
CA ARG A 167 10.12 -14.70 -14.63
C ARG A 167 8.76 -14.03 -14.65
N ALA A 168 8.23 -13.70 -13.48
CA ALA A 168 7.00 -12.93 -13.36
C ALA A 168 7.22 -11.45 -13.68
N GLN A 169 8.45 -11.00 -13.93
CA GLN A 169 8.87 -9.63 -14.25
C GLN A 169 8.77 -8.64 -13.08
N TRP A 170 8.91 -9.11 -11.85
CA TRP A 170 9.01 -8.22 -10.70
C TRP A 170 10.38 -7.54 -10.62
N THR A 171 10.39 -6.24 -10.36
CA THR A 171 11.57 -5.51 -9.90
C THR A 171 11.58 -5.52 -8.38
N ALA A 172 12.64 -6.04 -7.77
CA ALA A 172 12.77 -6.11 -6.31
C ALA A 172 13.03 -4.73 -5.70
N ILE A 173 12.40 -4.46 -4.55
CA ILE A 173 12.73 -3.31 -3.72
C ILE A 173 13.70 -3.77 -2.65
N ARG A 174 14.91 -3.19 -2.66
CA ARG A 174 15.87 -3.42 -1.59
C ARG A 174 15.43 -2.59 -0.38
N GLN A 175 14.95 -3.25 0.66
CA GLN A 175 14.85 -2.64 1.97
C GLN A 175 16.29 -2.50 2.50
N ALA A 176 16.70 -1.30 2.92
CA ALA A 176 17.92 -1.17 3.71
C ALA A 176 17.71 -2.00 5.00
N SER A 177 18.65 -2.91 5.25
CA SER A 177 18.64 -3.81 6.43
C SER A 177 19.11 -3.08 7.67
#